data_AF-M6UQ56-F1
#
_entry.id   AF-M6UQ56-F1
#
_cell.length_a   1.000
_cell.length_b   1.000
_cell.length_c   1.000
_cell.angle_alpha   90.00
_cell.angle_beta   90.00
_cell.angle_gamma   90.00
#
_symmetry.space_group_name_H-M   'P 1'
#
loop_
_entity.id
_entity.type
_entity.pdbx_description
1 polymer ?
#
loop_
_entity_poly.entity_id
_entity_poly.type
_entity_poly.pdbx_seq_one_letter_code
_entity_poly.pdbx_strand_id
1 'polypeptide(L)' 'MLKESESGVSTPEICRKHGISGNTFYRWRSKYGGMELSELKRMKSLEEENGKLKKLYAELALENEAIKILLEKKW' A
#
# COMPACT_ATOMS: atom_id res chain seq x y z
N MET A 1 5.81 -10.85 15.54
CA MET A 1 6.31 -11.55 14.33
C MET A 1 7.61 -10.98 13.74
N LEU A 2 7.60 -9.87 12.98
CA LEU A 2 8.85 -9.39 12.31
C LEU A 2 9.89 -8.86 13.32
N LYS A 3 9.46 -8.04 14.29
CA LYS A 3 10.33 -7.62 15.40
C LYS A 3 10.84 -8.79 16.25
N GLU A 4 10.04 -9.85 16.41
CA GLU A 4 10.48 -11.09 17.09
C GLU A 4 11.56 -11.82 16.29
N SER A 5 11.47 -11.81 14.97
CA SER A 5 12.53 -12.35 14.11
C SER A 5 13.80 -11.50 14.14
N GLU A 6 13.65 -10.17 14.23
CA GLU A 6 14.77 -9.24 14.36
C GLU A 6 15.45 -9.36 15.73
N SER A 7 14.70 -9.71 16.78
CA SER A 7 15.23 -10.04 18.12
C SER A 7 15.80 -11.47 18.23
N GLY A 8 15.91 -12.21 17.12
CA GLY A 8 16.57 -13.52 17.06
C GLY A 8 15.67 -14.74 17.31
N VAL A 9 14.34 -14.58 17.43
CA VAL A 9 13.44 -15.74 17.56
C VAL A 9 13.40 -16.51 16.24
N SER A 10 13.46 -17.84 16.30
CA SER A 10 13.51 -18.69 15.10
C SER A 10 12.22 -18.58 14.27
N THR A 11 12.35 -18.52 12.95
CA THR A 11 11.19 -18.48 12.03
C THR A 11 10.19 -19.62 12.27
N PRO A 12 10.59 -20.89 12.51
CA PRO A 12 9.64 -21.98 12.79
C PRO A 12 8.81 -21.74 14.05
N GLU A 13 9.42 -21.19 15.10
CA GLU A 13 8.71 -20.85 16.35
C GLU A 13 7.71 -19.73 16.14
N ILE A 14 8.12 -18.67 15.44
CA ILE A 14 7.24 -17.55 15.06
C ILE A 14 6.05 -18.05 14.25
N CYS A 15 6.29 -18.93 13.27
CA CYS A 15 5.24 -19.50 12.42
C CYS A 15 4.24 -20.32 13.25
N ARG A 16 4.74 -21.18 14.15
CA ARG A 16 3.90 -21.97 15.08
C ARG A 16 3.10 -21.08 16.02
N LYS A 17 3.73 -20.08 16.63
CA LYS A 17 3.11 -19.16 17.60
C LYS A 17 1.97 -18.35 16.98
N HIS A 18 2.12 -17.92 15.74
CA HIS A 18 1.14 -17.09 15.04
C HIS A 18 0.23 -17.87 14.09
N GLY A 19 0.37 -19.20 14.01
CA GLY A 19 -0.46 -20.04 13.15
C GLY A 19 -0.31 -19.72 11.65
N ILE A 20 0.87 -19.29 11.20
CA ILE A 20 1.13 -18.98 9.79
C ILE A 20 2.16 -19.92 9.17
N SER A 21 2.14 -20.03 7.85
CA SER A 21 3.18 -20.73 7.11
C SER A 21 4.46 -19.90 7.00
N GLY A 22 5.61 -20.56 6.88
CA GLY A 22 6.89 -19.90 6.62
C GLY A 22 6.87 -19.04 5.36
N ASN A 23 6.16 -19.47 4.31
CA ASN A 23 5.98 -18.68 3.10
C ASN A 23 5.28 -17.33 3.37
N THR A 24 4.26 -17.33 4.23
CA THR A 24 3.56 -16.10 4.63
C THR A 24 4.49 -15.18 5.42
N PHE A 25 5.29 -15.74 6.33
CA PHE A 25 6.28 -15.00 7.09
C PHE A 25 7.30 -14.30 6.17
N TYR A 26 7.91 -15.04 5.25
CA TYR A 26 8.92 -14.48 4.34
C TYR A 26 8.34 -13.44 3.40
N ARG A 27 7.09 -13.60 2.95
CA ARG A 27 6.38 -12.58 2.15
C ARG A 27 6.23 -11.28 2.94
N TRP A 28 5.85 -11.35 4.21
CA TRP A 28 5.77 -10.16 5.07
C TRP A 28 7.14 -9.58 5.40
N ARG A 29 8.15 -10.41 5.65
CA ARG A 29 9.51 -9.96 5.90
C ARG A 29 10.10 -9.23 4.69
N SER A 30 9.86 -9.73 3.47
CA SER A 30 10.30 -9.05 2.25
C SER A 30 9.60 -7.71 2.03
N LYS A 31 8.33 -7.59 2.43
CA LYS A 31 7.54 -6.38 2.19
C LYS A 31 7.70 -5.31 3.29
N TYR A 32 7.90 -5.74 4.53
CA TYR A 32 7.82 -4.89 5.72
C TYR A 32 9.02 -5.03 6.67
N GLY A 33 9.94 -5.97 6.42
CA GLY A 33 11.11 -6.16 7.28
C GLY A 33 12.09 -4.98 7.20
N GLY A 34 12.69 -4.63 8.34
CA GLY A 34 13.58 -3.46 8.43
C GLY A 34 12.87 -2.10 8.35
N MET A 35 11.54 -2.08 8.30
CA MET A 35 10.72 -0.87 8.26
C MET A 35 10.18 -0.57 9.67
N GLU A 36 10.37 0.65 10.16
CA GLU A 36 9.84 1.04 11.47
C GLU A 36 8.33 1.25 11.44
N LEU A 37 7.70 1.15 12.62
CA LEU A 37 6.24 1.32 12.74
C LEU A 37 5.77 2.71 12.26
N SER A 38 6.59 3.74 12.44
CA SER A 38 6.32 5.10 11.95
C SER A 38 6.34 5.16 10.42
N GLU A 39 7.29 4.48 9.79
CA GLU A 39 7.40 4.39 8.33
C GLU A 39 6.22 3.62 7.73
N LEU A 40 5.81 2.51 8.35
CA LEU A 40 4.62 1.74 7.93
C LEU A 40 3.34 2.58 8.02
N LYS A 41 3.17 3.39 9.08
CA LYS A 41 2.03 4.30 9.22
C LYS A 41 2.04 5.37 8.13
N ARG A 42 3.20 5.98 7.87
CA ARG A 42 3.37 6.99 6.82
C ARG A 42 3.08 6.41 5.45
N MET A 43 3.59 5.21 5.14
CA MET A 43 3.35 4.53 3.89
C MET A 43 1.85 4.30 3.65
N LYS A 44 1.12 3.79 4.64
CA LYS A 44 -0.34 3.60 4.52
C LYS A 44 -1.09 4.92 4.27
N SER A 45 -0.70 5.98 4.98
CA SER A 45 -1.29 7.31 4.78
C SER A 45 -1.06 7.82 3.36
N LEU A 46 0.16 7.65 2.83
CA LEU A 46 0.50 8.04 1.46
C LEU A 46 -0.21 7.19 0.42
N GLU A 47 -0.37 5.88 0.65
CA GLU A 47 -1.13 5.00 -0.24
C GLU A 47 -2.61 5.43 -0.32
N GLU A 48 -3.22 5.78 0.82
CA GLU A 48 -4.59 6.27 0.87
C GLU A 48 -4.75 7.62 0.16
N GLU A 49 -3.87 8.57 0.44
CA GLU A 49 -3.89 9.90 -0.17
C GLU A 49 -3.68 9.82 -1.69
N ASN A 50 -2.71 9.01 -2.14
CA ASN A 50 -2.50 8.76 -3.57
C ASN A 50 -3.73 8.15 -4.25
N GLY A 51 -4.44 7.24 -3.56
CA GLY A 51 -5.70 6.69 -4.06
C GLY A 51 -6.77 7.76 -4.24
N LYS A 52 -6.94 8.65 -3.25
CA LYS A 52 -7.88 9.79 -3.33
C LYS A 52 -7.50 10.76 -4.45
N LEU A 53 -6.23 11.12 -4.56
CA LEU A 53 -5.73 12.01 -5.60
C LEU A 53 -5.95 11.44 -7.01
N LYS A 54 -5.67 10.15 -7.22
CA LYS A 54 -5.92 9.48 -8.50
C LYS A 54 -7.40 9.51 -8.88
N LYS A 55 -8.29 9.29 -7.92
CA LYS A 55 -9.74 9.35 -8.15
C LYS A 55 -10.18 10.75 -8.56
N LEU A 56 -9.78 11.78 -7.80
CA LEU A 56 -10.11 13.17 -8.11
C LEU A 56 -9.55 13.61 -9.46
N TYR A 57 -8.32 13.20 -9.79
CA TYR A 57 -7.73 13.50 -11.08
C TYR A 57 -8.51 12.84 -12.23
N ALA A 58 -8.92 11.58 -12.08
CA ALA A 58 -9.72 10.90 -13.10
C ALA A 58 -11.07 11.58 -13.32
N GLU A 59 -11.76 11.97 -12.24
CA GLU A 59 -13.02 12.72 -12.32
C GLU A 59 -12.83 14.06 -13.06
N LEU A 60 -11.82 14.85 -12.66
CA LEU A 60 -11.51 16.12 -13.29
C LEU A 60 -11.10 15.97 -14.77
N ALA A 61 -10.33 14.94 -15.09
CA ALA A 61 -9.90 14.66 -16.47
C ALA A 61 -11.10 14.33 -17.36
N LEU A 62 -12.06 13.54 -16.85
CA LEU A 62 -13.31 13.23 -17.57
C LEU A 62 -14.17 14.48 -17.80
N GLU A 63 -14.33 15.33 -16.78
CA GLU A 63 -15.07 16.59 -16.91
C GLU A 63 -14.42 17.53 -17.93
N ASN A 64 -13.10 17.65 -17.89
CA ASN A 64 -12.33 18.47 -18.83
C ASN A 64 -12.52 17.98 -20.27
N GLU A 65 -12.43 16.67 -20.50
CA GLU A 65 -12.66 16.07 -21.81
C GLU A 65 -14.08 16.35 -22.32
N ALA A 66 -15.09 16.20 -21.46
CA ALA A 66 -16.47 16.52 -21.82
C ALA A 66 -16.65 17.99 -22.22
N ILE A 67 -16.01 18.92 -21.49
CA ILE A 67 -16.05 20.35 -21.80
C ILE A 67 -15.40 20.63 -23.17
N LYS A 68 -14.25 20.05 -23.45
CA LYS A 68 -13.56 20.21 -24.74
C LYS A 68 -14.42 19.74 -25.91
N ILE A 69 -15.04 18.56 -25.80
CA ILE A 69 -15.94 18.02 -26.83
C ILE A 69 -17.11 18.98 -27.09
N LEU A 70 -17.69 19.58 -26.04
CA LEU A 70 -18.79 20.54 -26.20
C LEU A 70 -18.35 21.84 -26.88
N LEU A 71 -17.13 22.31 -26.60
CA LEU A 71 -16.55 23.50 -27.24
C LEU A 71 -16.24 23.23 -28.71
N GLU A 72 -15.70 22.07 -29.05
CA GLU A 72 -15.43 21.68 -30.44
C GLU A 72 -16.69 21.55 -31.28
N LYS A 73 -17.81 21.08 -30.70
CA LYS A 73 -19.10 20.97 -31.41
C LYS A 73 -19.83 22.30 -31.61
N LYS A 74 -19.40 23.38 -30.96
CA LYS A 74 -20.04 24.70 -31.04
C LYS A 74 -19.61 25.53 -32.26
N TRP A 75 -18.66 25.03 -33.05
CA TRP A 75 -18.12 25.70 -34.24
C TRP A 75 -18.20 24.79 -35.47
#